data_AF-A0A7C5SAZ8-F1
#
_entry.id   AF-A0A7C5SAZ8-F1
#
_cell.length_a   1.000
_cell.length_b   1.000
_cell.length_c   1.000
_cell.angle_alpha   90.00
_cell.angle_beta   90.00
_cell.angle_gamma   90.00
#
_symmetry.space_group_name_H-M   'P 1'
#
loop_
_entity.id
_entity.type
_entity.pdbx_description
1 polymer ?
#
loop_
_entity_poly.entity_id
_entity_poly.type
_entity_poly.pdbx_seq_one_letter_code
_entity_poly.pdbx_strand_id
1 'polypeptide(L)'
;MHFKPKVLFRAIVLKLTALLILSLLSMPAYGGIIDRVVAFIDDQAITLRDFQQYYRLASRFHKGLTPEKAIETLINRLIILREAYRMKLKGSSDDELINTYIDIKIRAFVRVSEDEIIRFYRANRERLGGVALDDVRDQIETLLREKKVNSLLKRHLRRLKQGSYIKVNYIPES
;
A
#
# COMPACT_ATOMS: atom_id res chain seq x y z
N MET A 1 27.46 18.08 -77.24
CA MET A 1 26.73 18.01 -75.95
C MET A 1 27.57 17.17 -74.98
N HIS A 2 28.55 17.79 -74.29
CA HIS A 2 29.52 17.07 -73.46
C HIS A 2 28.98 16.86 -72.05
N PHE A 3 28.51 15.65 -71.78
CA PHE A 3 28.17 15.20 -70.44
C PHE A 3 29.47 15.18 -69.60
N LYS A 4 29.51 15.89 -68.45
CA LYS A 4 30.66 15.91 -67.54
C LYS A 4 30.44 14.87 -66.42
N PRO A 5 30.84 13.59 -66.62
CA PRO A 5 30.49 12.49 -65.72
C PRO A 5 31.00 12.70 -64.28
N LYS A 6 32.11 13.43 -64.12
CA LYS A 6 32.72 13.70 -62.81
C LYS A 6 31.87 14.59 -61.89
N VAL A 7 31.04 15.48 -62.45
CA VAL A 7 30.17 16.38 -61.66
C VAL A 7 28.92 15.63 -61.21
N LEU A 8 28.35 14.82 -62.09
CA LEU A 8 27.21 13.95 -61.78
C LEU A 8 27.57 12.92 -60.70
N PHE A 9 28.75 12.30 -60.80
CA PHE A 9 29.25 11.33 -59.83
C PHE A 9 29.39 11.94 -58.42
N ARG A 10 29.95 13.17 -58.31
CA ARG A 10 30.08 13.87 -57.03
C ARG A 10 28.72 14.21 -56.39
N ALA A 11 27.75 14.63 -57.20
CA ALA A 11 26.40 14.92 -56.71
C ALA A 11 25.67 13.66 -56.21
N ILE A 12 25.88 12.51 -56.87
CA ILE A 12 25.33 11.23 -56.43
C ILE A 12 25.98 10.79 -55.11
N VAL A 13 27.31 10.88 -55.00
CA VAL A 13 28.03 10.54 -53.76
C VAL A 13 27.55 11.42 -52.59
N LEU A 14 27.37 12.73 -52.81
CA LEU A 14 26.88 13.64 -51.77
C LEU A 14 25.44 13.33 -51.31
N LYS A 15 24.57 12.93 -52.25
CA LYS A 15 23.20 12.50 -51.92
C LYS A 15 23.18 11.17 -51.17
N LEU A 16 24.05 10.23 -51.55
CA LEU A 16 24.19 8.95 -50.87
C LEU A 16 24.74 9.11 -49.45
N THR A 17 25.73 9.99 -49.24
CA THR A 17 26.25 10.28 -47.90
C THR A 17 25.22 11.01 -47.04
N ALA A 18 24.48 11.97 -47.59
CA ALA A 18 23.38 12.62 -46.86
C ALA A 18 22.27 11.62 -46.47
N LEU A 19 21.91 10.71 -47.37
CA LEU A 19 20.92 9.66 -47.11
C LEU A 19 21.40 8.67 -46.03
N LEU A 20 22.69 8.31 -46.04
CA LEU A 20 23.31 7.46 -45.03
C LEU A 20 23.34 8.14 -43.65
N ILE A 21 23.63 9.44 -43.59
CA ILE A 21 23.61 10.20 -42.33
C ILE A 21 22.18 10.29 -41.78
N LEU A 22 21.18 10.46 -42.65
CA LEU A 22 19.78 10.56 -42.24
C LEU A 22 19.21 9.22 -41.71
N SER A 23 19.66 8.09 -42.25
CA SER A 23 19.29 6.76 -41.71
C SER A 23 19.95 6.46 -40.36
N LEU A 24 21.18 6.95 -40.14
CA LEU A 24 21.89 6.81 -38.86
C LEU A 24 21.28 7.66 -37.73
N LEU A 25 20.54 8.72 -38.05
CA LEU A 25 19.84 9.58 -37.08
C LEU A 25 18.45 9.04 -36.67
N SER A 26 18.01 7.92 -37.25
CA SER A 26 16.74 7.26 -36.90
C SER A 26 16.90 6.38 -35.66
N MET A 27 17.23 6.98 -34.51
CA MET A 27 17.14 6.25 -33.25
C MET A 27 15.68 6.06 -32.86
N PRO A 28 15.21 4.83 -32.56
CA PRO A 28 13.87 4.63 -32.06
C PRO A 28 13.72 5.34 -30.70
N ALA A 29 12.77 6.27 -30.61
CA ALA A 29 12.38 6.84 -29.35
C ALA A 29 11.64 5.77 -28.53
N TYR A 30 12.32 5.15 -27.59
CA TYR A 30 11.69 4.22 -26.65
C TYR A 30 10.88 5.00 -25.62
N GLY A 31 9.58 5.13 -25.85
CA GLY A 31 8.62 5.52 -24.82
C GLY A 31 8.38 4.35 -23.87
N GLY A 32 9.04 4.33 -22.72
CA GLY A 32 8.82 3.34 -21.66
C GLY A 32 7.71 3.80 -20.71
N ILE A 33 6.81 2.88 -20.31
CA ILE A 33 5.92 3.11 -19.16
C ILE A 33 6.81 3.12 -17.91
N ILE A 34 7.00 4.29 -17.30
CA ILE A 34 7.90 4.47 -16.16
C ILE A 34 7.40 3.67 -14.95
N ASP A 35 6.10 3.73 -14.66
CA ASP A 35 5.47 2.96 -13.59
C ASP A 35 3.96 2.88 -13.79
N ARG A 36 3.37 1.71 -13.54
CA ARG A 36 1.93 1.52 -13.70
C ARG A 36 1.22 1.91 -12.40
N VAL A 37 0.07 2.58 -12.50
CA VAL A 37 -0.74 2.91 -11.31
C VAL A 37 -1.72 1.79 -11.01
N VAL A 38 -1.56 1.13 -9.86
CA VAL A 38 -2.44 0.04 -9.42
C VAL A 38 -3.70 0.56 -8.76
N ALA A 39 -3.61 1.68 -8.04
CA ALA A 39 -4.75 2.30 -7.36
C ALA A 39 -4.52 3.80 -7.12
N PHE A 40 -5.60 4.51 -6.83
CA PHE A 40 -5.61 5.92 -6.42
C PHE A 40 -6.34 6.08 -5.08
N ILE A 41 -5.82 6.98 -4.25
CA ILE A 41 -6.47 7.47 -3.03
C ILE A 41 -6.45 9.00 -3.10
N ASP A 42 -7.60 9.59 -3.42
CA ASP A 42 -7.75 11.01 -3.74
C ASP A 42 -6.76 11.46 -4.82
N ASP A 43 -5.79 12.29 -4.46
CA ASP A 43 -4.72 12.81 -5.33
C ASP A 43 -3.43 11.98 -5.30
N GLN A 44 -3.38 10.92 -4.49
CA GLN A 44 -2.21 10.06 -4.34
C GLN A 44 -2.35 8.77 -5.17
N ALA A 45 -1.42 8.57 -6.10
CA ALA A 45 -1.29 7.31 -6.84
C ALA A 45 -0.50 6.27 -6.03
N ILE A 46 -0.94 5.03 -6.07
CA ILE A 46 -0.18 3.84 -5.64
C ILE A 46 0.35 3.19 -6.91
N THR A 47 1.67 3.09 -7.03
CA THR A 47 2.29 2.49 -8.21
C THR A 47 2.51 0.98 -8.06
N LEU A 48 2.85 0.32 -9.17
CA LEU A 48 3.19 -1.10 -9.18
C LEU A 48 4.42 -1.37 -8.32
N ARG A 49 5.44 -0.49 -8.36
CA ARG A 49 6.62 -0.60 -7.51
C ARG A 49 6.26 -0.51 -6.03
N ASP A 50 5.39 0.42 -5.64
CA ASP A 50 4.92 0.56 -4.25
C ASP A 50 4.26 -0.74 -3.78
N PHE A 51 3.35 -1.27 -4.60
CA PHE A 51 2.66 -2.53 -4.30
C PHE A 51 3.63 -3.70 -4.20
N GLN A 52 4.54 -3.87 -5.15
CA GLN A 52 5.50 -4.98 -5.15
C GLN A 52 6.48 -4.91 -3.98
N GLN A 53 6.92 -3.71 -3.60
CA GLN A 53 7.75 -3.52 -2.42
C GLN A 53 7.00 -3.93 -1.16
N TYR A 54 5.76 -3.45 -1.01
CA TYR A 54 4.91 -3.82 0.11
C TYR A 54 4.63 -5.33 0.17
N TYR A 55 4.21 -5.92 -0.95
CA TYR A 55 3.85 -7.33 -1.04
C TYR A 55 5.04 -8.23 -0.70
N ARG A 56 6.23 -7.95 -1.24
CA ARG A 56 7.44 -8.72 -0.92
C ARG A 56 7.80 -8.69 0.56
N LEU A 57 7.59 -7.57 1.24
CA LEU A 57 7.83 -7.46 2.67
C LEU A 57 6.76 -8.21 3.47
N ALA A 58 5.49 -7.99 3.14
CA ALA A 58 4.36 -8.57 3.87
C ALA A 58 4.31 -10.11 3.73
N SER A 59 4.59 -10.65 2.55
CA SER A 59 4.59 -12.09 2.28
C SER A 59 5.67 -12.87 3.04
N ARG A 60 6.72 -12.20 3.55
CA ARG A 60 7.73 -12.84 4.42
C ARG A 60 7.16 -13.23 5.79
N PHE A 61 6.20 -12.45 6.28
CA PHE A 61 5.63 -12.62 7.62
C PHE A 61 4.25 -13.29 7.59
N HIS A 62 3.54 -13.23 6.46
CA HIS A 62 2.19 -13.77 6.32
C HIS A 62 2.12 -14.80 5.18
N LYS A 63 2.30 -16.07 5.54
CA LYS A 63 2.08 -17.20 4.60
C LYS A 63 0.62 -17.18 4.13
N GLY A 64 0.41 -17.19 2.81
CA GLY A 64 -0.94 -17.16 2.21
C GLY A 64 -1.52 -15.76 2.00
N LEU A 65 -0.72 -14.70 2.10
CA LEU A 65 -1.16 -13.36 1.71
C LEU A 65 -1.47 -13.32 0.20
N THR A 66 -2.70 -12.99 -0.17
CA THR A 66 -3.09 -12.82 -1.58
C THR A 66 -2.83 -11.37 -2.05
N PRO A 67 -2.61 -11.13 -3.36
CA PRO A 67 -2.46 -9.79 -3.90
C PRO A 67 -3.62 -8.85 -3.55
N GLU A 68 -4.86 -9.35 -3.56
CA GLU A 68 -6.07 -8.59 -3.20
C GLU A 68 -6.01 -8.13 -1.75
N LYS A 69 -5.60 -9.04 -0.84
CA LYS A 69 -5.47 -8.70 0.56
C LYS A 69 -4.33 -7.73 0.82
N ALA A 70 -3.25 -7.87 0.06
CA ALA A 70 -2.11 -6.98 0.15
C ALA A 70 -2.46 -5.55 -0.29
N ILE A 71 -3.12 -5.37 -1.44
CA ILE A 71 -3.50 -4.04 -1.91
C ILE A 71 -4.51 -3.39 -0.95
N GLU A 72 -5.47 -4.17 -0.42
CA GLU A 72 -6.41 -3.66 0.57
C GLU A 72 -5.69 -3.17 1.84
N THR A 73 -4.70 -3.93 2.30
CA THR A 73 -3.94 -3.58 3.50
C THR A 73 -3.03 -2.38 3.25
N LEU A 74 -2.42 -2.28 2.07
CA LEU A 74 -1.64 -1.12 1.66
C LEU A 74 -2.50 0.15 1.60
N ILE A 75 -3.70 0.07 1.02
CA ILE A 75 -4.66 1.19 1.00
C ILE A 75 -5.04 1.60 2.43
N ASN A 76 -5.36 0.63 3.32
CA ASN A 76 -5.67 0.91 4.72
C ASN A 76 -4.52 1.64 5.42
N ARG A 77 -3.29 1.18 5.17
CA ARG A 77 -2.05 1.76 5.72
C ARG A 77 -1.90 3.22 5.30
N LEU A 78 -2.00 3.50 4.00
CA LEU A 78 -1.83 4.84 3.44
C LEU A 78 -2.91 5.82 3.93
N ILE A 79 -4.15 5.36 4.06
CA ILE A 79 -5.24 6.17 4.62
C ILE A 79 -4.93 6.58 6.07
N ILE A 80 -4.43 5.66 6.90
CA ILE A 80 -4.05 5.98 8.28
C ILE A 80 -2.87 6.94 8.31
N LEU A 81 -1.82 6.69 7.52
CA LEU A 81 -0.64 7.55 7.45
C LEU A 81 -1.00 8.98 7.07
N ARG A 82 -1.85 9.15 6.06
CA ARG A 82 -2.33 10.48 5.66
C ARG A 82 -2.99 11.21 6.82
N GLU A 83 -3.86 10.54 7.57
CA GLU A 83 -4.52 11.14 8.74
C GLU A 83 -3.53 11.44 9.87
N ALA A 84 -2.52 10.59 10.08
CA ALA A 84 -1.43 10.85 11.01
C ALA A 84 -0.63 12.11 10.63
N TYR A 85 -0.30 12.28 9.34
CA TYR A 85 0.37 13.48 8.84
C TYR A 85 -0.48 14.74 8.97
N ARG A 86 -1.79 14.66 8.70
CA ARG A 86 -2.73 15.78 8.91
C ARG A 86 -2.77 16.23 10.37
N MET A 87 -2.62 15.29 11.30
CA MET A 87 -2.51 15.55 12.73
C MET A 87 -1.11 16.03 13.16
N LYS A 88 -0.15 16.13 12.23
CA LYS A 88 1.25 16.49 12.49
C LYS A 88 1.92 15.57 13.53
N LEU A 89 1.54 14.29 13.54
CA LEU A 89 2.19 13.30 14.39
C LEU A 89 3.65 13.13 13.95
N LYS A 90 4.53 12.89 14.92
CA LYS A 90 5.95 12.62 14.71
C LYS A 90 6.23 11.16 15.01
N GLY A 91 7.12 10.56 14.23
CA GLY A 91 7.58 9.19 14.40
C GLY A 91 8.82 8.98 13.53
N SER A 92 9.64 8.01 13.93
CA SER A 92 10.88 7.63 13.25
C SER A 92 10.62 6.75 12.03
N SER A 93 9.39 6.23 11.90
CA SER A 93 8.94 5.39 10.79
C SER A 93 7.42 5.51 10.59
N ASP A 94 6.95 5.07 9.42
CA ASP A 94 5.53 4.93 9.12
C ASP A 94 4.79 4.01 10.10
N ASP A 95 5.42 2.91 10.53
CA ASP A 95 4.83 1.98 11.50
C ASP A 95 4.61 2.64 12.86
N GLU A 96 5.59 3.43 13.30
CA GLU A 96 5.48 4.21 14.53
C GLU A 96 4.35 5.24 14.42
N LEU A 97 4.27 5.98 13.31
CA LEU A 97 3.19 6.96 13.08
C LEU A 97 1.80 6.33 13.09
N ILE A 98 1.64 5.17 12.44
CA ILE A 98 0.38 4.41 12.44
C ILE A 98 0.01 3.99 13.85
N ASN A 99 0.97 3.44 14.61
CA ASN A 99 0.73 3.02 15.99
C ASN A 99 0.35 4.21 16.86
N THR A 100 1.08 5.32 16.82
CA THR A 100 0.73 6.55 17.54
C THR A 100 -0.66 7.06 17.18
N TYR A 101 -1.02 7.03 15.90
CA TYR A 101 -2.35 7.41 15.45
C TYR A 101 -3.44 6.51 16.06
N ILE A 102 -3.26 5.19 15.99
CA ILE A 102 -4.20 4.21 16.56
C ILE A 102 -4.32 4.43 18.07
N ASP A 103 -3.23 4.74 18.76
CA ASP A 103 -3.22 4.93 20.20
C ASP A 103 -4.06 6.13 20.61
N ILE A 104 -3.88 7.25 19.93
CA ILE A 104 -4.60 8.50 20.20
C ILE A 104 -6.07 8.39 19.75
N LYS A 105 -6.34 7.86 18.56
CA LYS A 105 -7.68 7.90 17.96
C LYS A 105 -8.56 6.73 18.34
N ILE A 106 -7.98 5.60 18.72
CA ILE A 106 -8.69 4.35 18.98
C ILE A 106 -8.44 3.88 20.40
N ARG A 107 -7.18 3.55 20.77
CA ARG A 107 -6.88 2.87 22.04
C ARG A 107 -7.23 3.72 23.26
N ALA A 108 -7.03 5.03 23.20
CA ALA A 108 -7.38 5.98 24.27
C ALA A 108 -8.86 5.95 24.66
N PHE A 109 -9.76 5.47 23.79
CA PHE A 109 -11.20 5.38 24.04
C PHE A 109 -11.68 3.98 24.40
N VAL A 110 -10.79 2.98 24.44
CA VAL A 110 -11.16 1.60 24.78
C VAL A 110 -10.99 1.37 26.27
N ARG A 111 -12.09 0.99 26.93
CA ARG A 111 -12.11 0.50 28.31
C ARG A 111 -12.78 -0.86 28.36
N VAL A 112 -12.27 -1.74 29.22
CA VAL A 112 -12.89 -3.02 29.54
C VAL A 112 -13.37 -2.92 30.98
N SER A 113 -14.68 -3.08 31.17
CA SER A 113 -15.27 -3.07 32.51
C SER A 113 -15.15 -4.44 33.17
N GLU A 114 -15.22 -4.46 34.49
CA GLU A 114 -15.16 -5.70 35.26
C GLU A 114 -16.26 -6.68 34.87
N ASP A 115 -17.48 -6.19 34.69
CA ASP A 115 -18.61 -7.01 34.30
C ASP A 115 -18.39 -7.67 32.93
N GLU A 116 -17.65 -7.03 32.02
CA GLU A 116 -17.32 -7.64 30.73
C GLU A 116 -16.35 -8.81 30.88
N ILE A 117 -15.36 -8.69 31.77
CA ILE A 117 -14.41 -9.76 32.08
C ILE A 117 -15.16 -10.94 32.68
N ILE A 118 -16.00 -10.69 33.69
CA ILE A 118 -16.79 -11.72 34.36
C ILE A 118 -17.73 -12.43 33.37
N ARG A 119 -18.44 -11.67 32.51
CA ARG A 119 -19.33 -12.24 31.49
C ARG A 119 -18.56 -13.10 30.49
N PHE A 120 -17.40 -12.63 30.01
CA PHE A 120 -16.59 -13.39 29.07
C PHE A 120 -16.07 -14.69 29.69
N TYR A 121 -15.55 -14.61 30.92
CA TYR A 121 -15.07 -15.79 31.66
C TYR A 121 -16.17 -16.83 31.83
N ARG A 122 -17.35 -16.42 32.33
CA ARG A 122 -18.49 -17.34 32.53
C ARG A 122 -18.92 -18.01 31.22
N ALA A 123 -18.98 -17.25 30.13
CA ALA A 123 -19.35 -17.77 28.81
C ALA A 123 -18.32 -18.72 28.18
N ASN A 124 -17.07 -18.73 28.69
CA ASN A 124 -15.98 -19.53 28.12
C ASN A 124 -15.32 -20.46 29.15
N ARG A 125 -15.93 -20.66 30.33
CA ARG A 125 -15.32 -21.37 31.46
C ARG A 125 -14.86 -22.78 31.11
N GLU A 126 -15.66 -23.51 30.34
CA GLU A 126 -15.32 -24.86 29.87
C GLU A 126 -14.08 -24.87 28.97
N ARG A 127 -13.96 -23.88 28.07
CA ARG A 127 -12.81 -23.73 27.16
C ARG A 127 -11.54 -23.30 27.89
N LEU A 128 -11.69 -22.63 29.04
CA LEU A 128 -10.59 -22.20 29.90
C LEU A 128 -10.14 -23.29 30.89
N GLY A 129 -10.67 -24.51 30.79
CA GLY A 129 -10.23 -25.65 31.61
C GLY A 129 -10.55 -25.51 33.10
N GLY A 130 -11.53 -24.68 33.45
CA GLY A 130 -11.95 -24.49 34.85
C GLY A 130 -10.99 -23.68 35.72
N VAL A 131 -9.96 -23.06 35.15
CA VAL A 131 -9.02 -22.15 35.85
C VAL A 131 -9.78 -21.00 36.52
N ALA A 132 -9.35 -20.54 37.69
CA ALA A 132 -10.03 -19.47 38.43
C ALA A 132 -9.96 -18.14 37.65
N LEU A 133 -10.97 -17.28 37.85
CA LEU A 133 -11.05 -15.99 37.15
C LEU A 133 -9.80 -15.13 37.39
N ASP A 134 -9.32 -15.08 38.63
CA ASP A 134 -8.19 -14.22 39.02
C ASP A 134 -6.91 -14.56 38.24
N ASP A 135 -6.68 -15.84 37.94
CA ASP A 135 -5.49 -16.30 37.22
C ASP A 135 -5.51 -15.91 35.73
N VAL A 136 -6.70 -15.71 35.16
CA VAL A 136 -6.87 -15.42 33.71
C VAL A 136 -7.41 -14.02 33.44
N ARG A 137 -7.68 -13.24 34.50
CA ARG A 137 -8.31 -11.91 34.44
C ARG A 137 -7.60 -10.97 33.47
N ASP A 138 -6.30 -10.79 33.63
CA ASP A 138 -5.49 -9.86 32.83
C ASP A 138 -5.40 -10.30 31.35
N GLN A 139 -5.38 -11.60 31.11
CA GLN A 139 -5.37 -12.17 29.75
C GLN A 139 -6.71 -11.93 29.07
N ILE A 140 -7.83 -12.12 29.79
CA ILE A 140 -9.17 -11.83 29.30
C ILE A 140 -9.31 -10.34 29.03
N GLU A 141 -8.88 -9.48 29.96
CA GLU A 141 -8.93 -8.03 29.77
C GLU A 141 -8.16 -7.61 28.52
N THR A 142 -6.92 -8.09 28.36
CA THR A 142 -6.08 -7.80 27.20
C THR A 142 -6.75 -8.27 25.91
N LEU A 143 -7.28 -9.49 25.88
CA LEU A 143 -8.00 -10.02 24.72
C LEU A 143 -9.24 -9.18 24.37
N LEU A 144 -10.05 -8.83 25.37
CA LEU A 144 -11.24 -8.00 25.18
C LEU A 144 -10.89 -6.60 24.69
N ARG A 145 -9.82 -6.01 25.24
CA ARG A 145 -9.29 -4.72 24.81
C ARG A 145 -8.86 -4.78 23.35
N GLU A 146 -8.04 -5.75 22.97
CA GLU A 146 -7.60 -5.96 21.59
C GLU A 146 -8.78 -6.19 20.62
N LYS A 147 -9.78 -6.99 21.03
CA LYS A 147 -10.98 -7.22 20.23
C LYS A 147 -11.76 -5.92 19.99
N LYS A 148 -11.90 -5.09 21.03
CA LYS A 148 -12.55 -3.77 20.93
C LYS A 148 -11.76 -2.81 20.06
N VAL A 149 -10.45 -2.71 20.26
CA VAL A 149 -9.55 -1.89 19.42
C VAL A 149 -9.70 -2.27 17.96
N ASN A 150 -9.60 -3.56 17.63
CA ASN A 150 -9.75 -4.06 16.26
C ASN A 150 -11.13 -3.74 15.66
N SER A 151 -12.20 -3.85 16.44
CA SER A 151 -13.56 -3.51 15.99
C SER A 151 -13.71 -2.01 15.69
N LEU A 152 -13.20 -1.15 16.58
CA LEU A 152 -13.22 0.30 16.41
C LEU A 152 -12.32 0.75 15.25
N LEU A 153 -11.13 0.17 15.11
CA LEU A 153 -10.22 0.44 13.99
C LEU A 153 -10.88 0.09 12.65
N LYS A 154 -11.51 -1.09 12.54
CA LYS A 154 -12.25 -1.48 11.33
C LYS A 154 -13.37 -0.48 11.01
N ARG A 155 -14.11 -0.03 12.02
CA ARG A 155 -15.19 0.97 11.86
C ARG A 155 -14.62 2.33 11.42
N HIS A 156 -13.53 2.75 12.03
CA HIS A 156 -12.86 4.00 11.73
C HIS A 156 -12.29 4.01 10.31
N LEU A 157 -11.61 2.93 9.90
CA LEU A 157 -11.14 2.74 8.53
C LEU A 157 -12.27 2.80 7.50
N ARG A 158 -13.43 2.18 7.78
CA ARG A 158 -14.60 2.30 6.89
C ARG A 158 -15.04 3.75 6.72
N ARG A 159 -15.07 4.53 7.80
CA ARG A 159 -15.43 5.96 7.73
C ARG A 159 -14.40 6.76 6.91
N LEU A 160 -13.11 6.53 7.15
CA LEU A 160 -12.05 7.19 6.38
C LEU A 160 -12.14 6.85 4.89
N LYS A 161 -12.39 5.58 4.55
CA LYS A 161 -12.61 5.13 3.17
C LYS A 161 -13.82 5.81 2.53
N GLN A 162 -14.94 5.92 3.24
CA GLN A 162 -16.15 6.59 2.74
C GLN A 162 -15.92 8.08 2.45
N GLY A 163 -15.03 8.72 3.19
CA GLY A 163 -14.63 10.11 2.98
C GLY A 163 -13.48 10.32 1.99
N SER A 164 -13.02 9.26 1.30
CA SER A 164 -11.90 9.33 0.35
C SER A 164 -12.32 8.75 -1.00
N TYR A 165 -11.85 9.33 -2.10
CA TYR A 165 -12.00 8.75 -3.42
C TYR A 165 -10.97 7.63 -3.61
N ILE A 166 -11.42 6.38 -3.68
CA ILE A 166 -10.52 5.21 -3.85
C ILE A 166 -10.91 4.49 -5.13
N LYS A 167 -9.94 4.35 -6.05
CA LYS A 167 -10.11 3.60 -7.29
C LYS A 167 -8.97 2.63 -7.47
N VAL A 168 -9.26 1.33 -7.49
CA VAL A 168 -8.30 0.29 -7.87
C VAL A 168 -8.42 0.07 -9.38
N ASN A 169 -7.33 0.28 -10.11
CA ASN A 169 -7.32 0.14 -11.58
C ASN A 169 -7.07 -1.31 -11.99
N TYR A 170 -6.11 -1.96 -11.34
CA TYR A 170 -5.85 -3.39 -11.51
C TYR A 170 -5.11 -3.94 -10.29
N ILE A 171 -5.29 -5.23 -10.03
CA ILE A 171 -4.59 -5.96 -8.98
C ILE A 171 -3.49 -6.78 -9.68
N PRO A 172 -2.20 -6.56 -9.37
CA PRO A 172 -1.14 -7.34 -9.98
C PRO A 172 -1.24 -8.81 -9.56
N GLU A 173 -1.05 -9.72 -10.51
CA GLU A 173 -0.88 -11.14 -10.22
C GLU A 173 0.47 -11.35 -9.49
N SER A 174 0.51 -12.36 -8.62
CA SER A 174 1.65 -12.68 -7.75
C SER A 174 2.87 -13.20 -8.51
#